data_AF-A0A5E7I4A2-F1
#
_entry.id   AF-A0A5E7I4A2-F1
#
_cell.length_a   1.000
_cell.length_b   1.000
_cell.length_c   1.000
_cell.angle_alpha   90.00
_cell.angle_beta   90.00
_cell.angle_gamma   90.00
#
_symmetry.space_group_name_H-M   'P 1'
#
loop_
_entity.id
_entity.type
_entity.pdbx_description
1 polymer ?
#
loop_
_entity_poly.entity_id
_entity_poly.type
_entity_poly.pdbx_seq_one_letter_code
_entity_poly.pdbx_strand_id
1 'polypeptide(L)'
;MSGLHAQPQEKPEQIIANLDDLFTEDGIAVTANSSLMLKLGEHHDAPQTTNATPGKALKGKPQLRFEGGEHTAIGDGTLLRFIKDAPAVPASQVALHLPNGLALTYGQVIALGGDFYGIPDQPVSEGATPADRVQRFTNAFNSLAVLPASNAEAKLILGVMQKEIAAVKQAIKDGKQPHEAYDALGDTLSEEWNRITGGGSFVSALFPLGRYLKLAANNADHFAEWALLAYISGHTAALQQAVKAHSSNDEKQLELAYAMNAFADHYLTDLFSAGHLRVPRKQLAAVVTPSDLGSLITRFMHDEDSKFGLNVRNGTGDHWRGYGDKRYFDAIDSANRVQVNQAVQVSADEVFAAYLSGTVTVPDNFGALKKTPDLQAVLNPANNFSPLFRVEGSKVLRRKDVNNLNDTATVDDWWGWSTYLLLKDYNPTGNVA
;
A
#
# COMPACT_ATOMS: atom_id res chain seq x y z
N MET A 1 -33.46 29.73 -50.53
CA MET A 1 -34.15 28.73 -49.68
C MET A 1 -33.19 27.57 -49.51
N SER A 2 -32.45 27.58 -48.40
CA SER A 2 -31.35 26.66 -48.10
C SER A 2 -31.92 25.44 -47.36
N GLY A 3 -31.66 24.24 -47.86
CA GLY A 3 -31.99 22.98 -47.18
C GLY A 3 -30.81 22.54 -46.33
N LEU A 4 -30.93 22.66 -45.01
CA LEU A 4 -30.02 22.05 -44.04
C LEU A 4 -30.38 20.56 -43.91
N HIS A 5 -29.54 19.67 -44.43
CA HIS A 5 -29.55 18.27 -44.05
C HIS A 5 -28.79 18.11 -42.73
N ALA A 6 -29.49 17.70 -41.68
CA ALA A 6 -28.87 17.24 -40.45
C ALA A 6 -28.20 15.88 -40.70
N GLN A 7 -26.88 15.80 -40.50
CA GLN A 7 -26.18 14.52 -40.44
C GLN A 7 -26.63 13.76 -39.19
N PRO A 8 -26.80 12.42 -39.25
CA PRO A 8 -27.09 11.61 -38.08
C PRO A 8 -25.90 11.68 -37.13
N GLN A 9 -26.14 12.10 -35.88
CA GLN A 9 -25.15 12.01 -34.82
C GLN A 9 -24.95 10.53 -34.49
N GLU A 10 -23.79 9.96 -34.84
CA GLU A 10 -23.43 8.59 -34.46
C GLU A 10 -23.43 8.51 -32.93
N LYS A 11 -24.25 7.62 -32.38
CA LYS A 11 -24.26 7.35 -30.94
C LYS A 11 -22.98 6.60 -30.58
N PRO A 12 -22.21 7.05 -29.56
CA PRO A 12 -21.03 6.33 -29.11
C PRO A 12 -21.40 4.91 -28.70
N GLU A 13 -20.60 3.95 -29.11
CA GLU A 13 -20.81 2.54 -28.81
C GLU A 13 -20.62 2.32 -27.30
N GLN A 14 -21.62 1.73 -26.65
CA GLN A 14 -21.57 1.51 -25.21
C GLN A 14 -21.01 0.12 -24.92
N ILE A 15 -19.79 0.07 -24.39
CA ILE A 15 -19.14 -1.17 -23.96
C ILE A 15 -19.55 -1.41 -22.50
N ILE A 16 -20.19 -2.55 -22.25
CA ILE A 16 -20.61 -2.96 -20.91
C ILE A 16 -19.73 -4.15 -20.52
N ALA A 17 -18.94 -3.98 -19.48
CA ALA A 17 -18.02 -5.00 -18.97
C ALA A 17 -18.15 -5.13 -17.46
N ASN A 18 -17.77 -6.26 -16.90
CA ASN A 18 -17.67 -6.40 -15.46
C ASN A 18 -16.36 -5.75 -14.99
N LEU A 19 -16.34 -5.28 -13.73
CA LEU A 19 -15.11 -4.72 -13.16
C LEU A 19 -13.93 -5.71 -13.27
N ASP A 20 -14.20 -7.01 -13.17
CA ASP A 20 -13.20 -8.08 -13.22
C ASP A 20 -12.47 -8.18 -14.58
N ASP A 21 -13.12 -7.72 -15.66
CA ASP A 21 -12.57 -7.80 -17.01
C ASP A 21 -11.35 -6.85 -17.20
N LEU A 22 -11.22 -5.81 -16.36
CA LEU A 22 -10.04 -4.93 -16.32
C LEU A 22 -8.74 -5.65 -15.93
N PHE A 23 -8.85 -6.74 -15.17
CA PHE A 23 -7.73 -7.41 -14.52
C PHE A 23 -7.39 -8.77 -15.14
N THR A 24 -7.96 -9.02 -16.31
CA THR A 24 -7.59 -10.13 -17.19
C THR A 24 -6.30 -9.79 -17.95
N GLU A 25 -5.61 -10.81 -18.48
CA GLU A 25 -4.40 -10.61 -19.28
C GLU A 25 -4.66 -9.76 -20.54
N ASP A 26 -5.90 -9.78 -21.03
CA ASP A 26 -6.35 -9.05 -22.22
C ASP A 26 -6.97 -7.67 -21.91
N GLY A 27 -7.34 -7.40 -20.65
CA GLY A 27 -8.02 -6.17 -20.23
C GLY A 27 -9.37 -5.91 -20.92
N ILE A 28 -9.82 -4.66 -20.91
CA ILE A 28 -11.02 -4.22 -21.67
C ILE A 28 -10.56 -3.40 -22.87
N ALA A 29 -10.85 -3.90 -24.08
CA ALA A 29 -10.58 -3.15 -25.31
C ALA A 29 -11.56 -1.96 -25.44
N VAL A 30 -11.04 -0.73 -25.34
CA VAL A 30 -11.82 0.50 -25.53
C VAL A 30 -11.36 1.20 -26.82
N THR A 31 -12.30 1.60 -27.67
CA THR A 31 -11.99 2.38 -28.88
C THR A 31 -12.32 3.87 -28.68
N ALA A 32 -11.74 4.74 -29.51
CA ALA A 32 -11.84 6.19 -29.35
C ALA A 32 -13.28 6.78 -29.38
N ASN A 33 -14.26 6.02 -29.91
CA ASN A 33 -15.68 6.41 -29.99
C ASN A 33 -16.58 5.59 -29.05
N SER A 34 -16.02 4.91 -28.07
CA SER A 34 -16.77 4.08 -27.11
C SER A 34 -16.95 4.77 -25.77
N SER A 35 -18.07 4.47 -25.10
CA SER A 35 -18.30 4.78 -23.68
C SER A 35 -18.30 3.48 -22.88
N LEU A 36 -17.45 3.39 -21.85
CA LEU A 36 -17.33 2.20 -21.00
C LEU A 36 -18.24 2.33 -19.77
N MET A 37 -19.09 1.33 -19.57
CA MET A 37 -19.93 1.18 -18.38
C MET A 37 -19.53 -0.10 -17.64
N LEU A 38 -18.92 0.07 -16.47
CA LEU A 38 -18.49 -1.04 -15.62
C LEU A 38 -19.65 -1.46 -14.71
N LYS A 39 -20.05 -2.72 -14.82
CA LYS A 39 -21.03 -3.33 -13.92
C LYS A 39 -20.31 -3.81 -12.66
N LEU A 40 -20.69 -3.22 -11.53
CA LEU A 40 -20.44 -3.76 -10.20
C LEU A 40 -21.54 -4.80 -9.96
N GLY A 41 -21.18 -6.06 -9.68
CA GLY A 41 -22.13 -7.18 -9.62
C GLY A 41 -23.39 -6.86 -8.82
N GLU A 42 -24.56 -7.07 -9.43
CA GLU A 42 -25.85 -6.90 -8.76
C GLU A 42 -26.12 -8.12 -7.87
N HIS A 43 -26.23 -7.87 -6.57
CA HIS A 43 -26.78 -8.81 -5.59
C HIS A 43 -28.26 -9.06 -5.89
N HIS A 44 -28.63 -10.32 -6.15
CA HIS A 44 -30.01 -10.79 -5.96
C HIS A 44 -30.11 -11.57 -4.65
N ASP A 45 -30.90 -11.03 -3.73
CA ASP A 45 -31.29 -11.63 -2.45
C ASP A 45 -32.15 -12.89 -2.64
N ALA A 46 -31.77 -13.99 -1.98
CA ALA A 46 -32.70 -14.87 -1.24
C ALA A 46 -31.93 -15.84 -0.31
N PRO A 47 -32.51 -16.24 0.85
CA PRO A 47 -31.77 -16.74 1.99
C PRO A 47 -31.72 -18.27 2.06
N GLN A 48 -30.57 -18.88 2.40
CA GLN A 48 -30.56 -20.23 2.94
C GLN A 48 -29.45 -20.45 3.99
N THR A 49 -29.93 -20.79 5.18
CA THR A 49 -29.25 -21.31 6.35
C THR A 49 -28.44 -22.58 6.06
N THR A 50 -27.20 -22.66 6.55
CA THR A 50 -26.62 -23.94 6.98
C THR A 50 -25.79 -23.76 8.24
N ASN A 51 -26.21 -24.47 9.29
CA ASN A 51 -25.51 -24.63 10.56
C ASN A 51 -24.11 -25.20 10.34
N ALA A 52 -23.07 -24.48 10.78
CA ALA A 52 -21.73 -25.04 10.96
C ALA A 52 -21.40 -25.10 12.46
N THR A 53 -21.19 -26.31 12.94
CA THR A 53 -20.78 -26.65 14.31
C THR A 53 -19.40 -26.03 14.64
N PRO A 54 -19.13 -25.55 15.87
CA PRO A 54 -17.87 -24.89 16.17
C PRO A 54 -16.72 -25.90 16.24
N GLY A 55 -15.79 -25.83 15.28
CA GLY A 55 -14.48 -26.45 15.37
C GLY A 55 -13.64 -25.73 16.43
N LYS A 56 -13.00 -26.49 17.33
CA LYS A 56 -12.17 -25.98 18.43
C LYS A 56 -11.11 -24.98 17.93
N ALA A 57 -11.17 -23.77 18.45
CA ALA A 57 -10.15 -22.74 18.26
C ALA A 57 -8.77 -23.24 18.72
N LEU A 58 -7.82 -23.28 17.79
CA LEU A 58 -6.40 -23.45 18.09
C LEU A 58 -5.86 -22.13 18.67
N LYS A 59 -5.02 -22.23 19.70
CA LYS A 59 -4.40 -21.12 20.42
C LYS A 59 -3.64 -20.21 19.44
N GLY A 60 -4.24 -19.08 19.09
CA GLY A 60 -3.71 -18.13 18.11
C GLY A 60 -2.50 -17.37 18.65
N LYS A 61 -1.39 -17.44 17.92
CA LYS A 61 -0.37 -16.39 17.92
C LYS A 61 -0.87 -15.23 17.04
N PRO A 62 -0.43 -14.00 17.30
CA PRO A 62 -0.84 -12.84 16.51
C PRO A 62 -0.32 -12.97 15.09
N GLN A 63 -1.25 -12.87 14.14
CA GLN A 63 -1.07 -13.24 12.74
C GLN A 63 -0.38 -12.14 11.94
N LEU A 64 0.75 -12.39 11.29
CA LEU A 64 1.43 -11.46 10.35
C LEU A 64 0.82 -11.62 8.95
N ARG A 65 0.18 -10.57 8.43
CA ARG A 65 -0.56 -10.59 7.15
C ARG A 65 -0.21 -9.32 6.36
N PHE A 66 0.10 -9.46 5.06
CA PHE A 66 0.57 -8.35 4.20
C PHE A 66 -0.03 -8.45 2.78
N GLU A 67 -0.05 -7.31 2.05
CA GLU A 67 -0.95 -6.98 0.92
C GLU A 67 -0.21 -6.75 -0.43
N GLY A 68 0.87 -7.48 -0.70
CA GLY A 68 1.69 -7.26 -1.91
C GLY A 68 0.91 -7.24 -3.23
N GLY A 69 -0.24 -7.95 -3.30
CA GLY A 69 -1.15 -7.90 -4.45
C GLY A 69 -1.83 -6.54 -4.66
N GLU A 70 -2.17 -5.81 -3.59
CA GLU A 70 -2.79 -4.48 -3.67
C GLU A 70 -1.80 -3.45 -4.23
N HIS A 71 -0.56 -3.43 -3.71
CA HIS A 71 0.53 -2.61 -4.24
C HIS A 71 0.81 -2.88 -5.72
N THR A 72 0.82 -4.16 -6.11
CA THR A 72 1.02 -4.55 -7.51
C THR A 72 -0.10 -3.96 -8.38
N ALA A 73 -1.35 -4.09 -7.97
CA ALA A 73 -2.49 -3.58 -8.74
C ALA A 73 -2.51 -2.05 -8.87
N ILE A 74 -2.17 -1.32 -7.80
CA ILE A 74 -2.06 0.14 -7.83
C ILE A 74 -1.00 0.57 -8.86
N GLY A 75 0.19 -0.01 -8.78
CA GLY A 75 1.28 0.35 -9.69
C GLY A 75 1.04 -0.04 -11.14
N ASP A 76 0.54 -1.25 -11.37
CA ASP A 76 0.30 -1.77 -12.72
C ASP A 76 -0.85 -1.04 -13.45
N GLY A 77 -1.73 -0.37 -12.69
CA GLY A 77 -2.76 0.54 -13.19
C GLY A 77 -2.24 1.93 -13.59
N THR A 78 -0.98 2.24 -13.32
CA THR A 78 -0.36 3.53 -13.67
C THR A 78 0.03 3.57 -15.15
N LEU A 79 0.02 4.76 -15.76
CA LEU A 79 0.47 4.99 -17.12
C LEU A 79 1.86 5.63 -17.12
N LEU A 80 2.80 5.05 -17.87
CA LEU A 80 4.17 5.52 -18.01
C LEU A 80 4.41 6.17 -19.38
N ARG A 81 5.29 7.17 -19.43
CA ARG A 81 5.69 7.85 -20.67
C ARG A 81 7.20 7.77 -20.86
N PHE A 82 7.62 7.56 -22.10
CA PHE A 82 9.05 7.51 -22.46
C PHE A 82 9.42 8.54 -23.52
N ILE A 83 8.45 8.96 -24.34
CA ILE A 83 8.63 9.89 -25.44
C ILE A 83 7.64 11.04 -25.31
N LYS A 84 8.13 12.26 -25.50
CA LYS A 84 7.28 13.47 -25.48
C LYS A 84 6.18 13.34 -26.53
N ASP A 85 4.95 13.69 -26.14
CA ASP A 85 3.75 13.70 -26.99
C ASP A 85 3.29 12.30 -27.51
N ALA A 86 3.98 11.21 -27.13
CA ALA A 86 3.53 9.85 -27.42
C ALA A 86 2.43 9.41 -26.42
N PRO A 87 1.55 8.47 -26.81
CA PRO A 87 0.64 7.81 -25.88
C PRO A 87 1.38 7.21 -24.69
N ALA A 88 0.79 7.29 -23.50
CA ALA A 88 1.33 6.60 -22.34
C ALA A 88 1.04 5.10 -22.46
N VAL A 89 1.90 4.29 -21.85
CA VAL A 89 1.82 2.83 -21.85
C VAL A 89 1.41 2.35 -20.46
N PRO A 90 0.47 1.41 -20.31
CA PRO A 90 0.17 0.80 -19.02
C PRO A 90 1.42 0.19 -18.39
N ALA A 91 1.66 0.48 -17.11
CA ALA A 91 2.85 0.04 -16.38
C ALA A 91 2.95 -1.50 -16.27
N SER A 92 1.81 -2.19 -16.29
CA SER A 92 1.72 -3.65 -16.41
C SER A 92 2.38 -4.22 -17.68
N GLN A 93 2.48 -3.42 -18.74
CA GLN A 93 3.07 -3.82 -20.03
C GLN A 93 4.54 -3.38 -20.18
N VAL A 94 5.09 -2.71 -19.17
CA VAL A 94 6.44 -2.15 -19.21
C VAL A 94 7.35 -2.95 -18.28
N ALA A 95 8.43 -3.48 -18.85
CA ALA A 95 9.49 -4.11 -18.07
C ALA A 95 10.57 -3.07 -17.75
N LEU A 96 10.67 -2.67 -16.49
CA LEU A 96 11.72 -1.78 -15.98
C LEU A 96 12.97 -2.59 -15.65
N HIS A 97 14.07 -2.35 -16.38
CA HIS A 97 15.30 -3.12 -16.22
C HIS A 97 16.20 -2.54 -15.12
N LEU A 98 16.53 -3.39 -14.13
CA LEU A 98 17.43 -3.05 -13.04
C LEU A 98 18.88 -3.44 -13.35
N PRO A 99 19.89 -2.79 -12.71
CA PRO A 99 21.31 -3.08 -12.93
C PRO A 99 21.73 -4.55 -12.75
N ASN A 100 21.06 -5.32 -11.90
CA ASN A 100 21.32 -6.75 -11.69
C ASN A 100 20.63 -7.66 -12.73
N GLY A 101 20.08 -7.10 -13.81
CA GLY A 101 19.40 -7.83 -14.87
C GLY A 101 17.99 -8.33 -14.50
N LEU A 102 17.44 -7.86 -13.38
CA LEU A 102 16.04 -8.11 -13.05
C LEU A 102 15.17 -7.16 -13.89
N ALA A 103 14.04 -7.64 -14.38
CA ALA A 103 13.07 -6.84 -15.10
C ALA A 103 11.72 -6.99 -14.41
N LEU A 104 11.13 -5.89 -13.98
CA LEU A 104 9.90 -5.85 -13.18
C LEU A 104 8.92 -4.83 -13.74
N THR A 105 7.63 -5.04 -13.53
CA THR A 105 6.64 -3.98 -13.73
C THR A 105 6.72 -2.93 -12.62
N TYR A 106 6.13 -1.76 -12.84
CA TYR A 106 6.06 -0.71 -11.81
C TYR A 106 5.37 -1.23 -10.53
N GLY A 107 4.25 -1.94 -10.66
CA GLY A 107 3.54 -2.52 -9.53
C GLY A 107 4.36 -3.56 -8.76
N GLN A 108 5.11 -4.40 -9.46
CA GLN A 108 6.01 -5.36 -8.80
C GLN A 108 7.10 -4.66 -8.00
N VAL A 109 7.61 -3.50 -8.46
CA VAL A 109 8.60 -2.74 -7.69
C VAL A 109 7.98 -2.09 -6.46
N ILE A 110 6.76 -1.54 -6.54
CA ILE A 110 6.01 -1.04 -5.36
C ILE A 110 5.85 -2.18 -4.34
N ALA A 111 5.39 -3.36 -4.77
CA ALA A 111 5.11 -4.48 -3.87
C ALA A 111 6.37 -5.09 -3.22
N LEU A 112 7.55 -4.84 -3.80
CA LEU A 112 8.83 -5.35 -3.28
C LEU A 112 9.56 -4.34 -2.39
N GLY A 113 9.36 -3.04 -2.63
CA GLY A 113 9.97 -1.97 -1.84
C GLY A 113 9.46 -1.95 -0.41
N GLY A 114 10.30 -1.59 0.55
CA GLY A 114 9.95 -1.43 1.97
C GLY A 114 9.72 -2.74 2.74
N ASP A 115 8.98 -3.69 2.17
CA ASP A 115 8.59 -4.96 2.81
C ASP A 115 9.59 -6.09 2.60
N PHE A 116 10.11 -6.22 1.38
CA PHE A 116 10.99 -7.33 1.01
C PHE A 116 12.43 -6.89 0.81
N TYR A 117 12.60 -5.64 0.34
CA TYR A 117 13.89 -5.04 0.06
C TYR A 117 14.01 -3.71 0.81
N GLY A 118 15.16 -3.54 1.45
CA GLY A 118 15.45 -2.49 2.40
C GLY A 118 16.62 -2.87 3.30
N ILE A 119 17.02 -1.95 4.18
CA ILE A 119 18.06 -2.17 5.18
C ILE A 119 17.42 -2.10 6.56
N PRO A 120 17.17 -3.24 7.25
CA PRO A 120 16.39 -3.26 8.49
C PRO A 120 16.90 -2.30 9.58
N ASP A 121 18.22 -2.14 9.70
CA ASP A 121 18.85 -1.30 10.72
C ASP A 121 19.06 0.16 10.25
N GLN A 122 18.61 0.50 9.04
CA GLN A 122 18.73 1.85 8.48
C GLN A 122 17.41 2.29 7.84
N PRO A 123 16.32 2.50 8.62
CA PRO A 123 15.12 3.11 8.10
C PRO A 123 15.45 4.44 7.40
N VAL A 124 14.78 4.70 6.28
CA VAL A 124 14.96 5.87 5.43
C VAL A 124 14.64 7.14 6.20
N SER A 125 13.52 7.17 6.92
CA SER A 125 13.05 8.34 7.66
C SER A 125 13.98 8.77 8.79
N GLU A 126 14.85 7.88 9.28
CA GLU A 126 15.80 8.14 10.37
C GLU A 126 17.12 8.77 9.91
N GLY A 127 17.27 9.08 8.63
CA GLY A 127 18.36 9.96 8.18
C GLY A 127 18.27 11.35 8.82
N ALA A 128 19.37 11.81 9.41
CA ALA A 128 19.43 13.05 10.18
C ALA A 128 19.16 14.29 9.30
N THR A 129 19.59 14.26 8.04
CA THR A 129 19.36 15.31 7.05
C THR A 129 18.59 14.79 5.83
N PRO A 130 17.95 15.66 5.03
CA PRO A 130 17.33 15.23 3.77
C PRO A 130 18.28 14.45 2.84
N ALA A 131 19.55 14.85 2.76
CA ALA A 131 20.56 14.14 1.97
C ALA A 131 20.86 12.74 2.52
N ASP A 132 20.94 12.59 3.86
CA ASP A 132 21.13 11.28 4.48
C ASP A 132 19.96 10.34 4.21
N ARG A 133 18.72 10.87 4.22
CA ARG A 133 17.53 10.08 3.90
C ARG A 133 17.52 9.62 2.45
N VAL A 134 17.86 10.50 1.50
CA VAL A 134 18.05 10.12 0.08
C VAL A 134 19.11 9.04 -0.08
N GLN A 135 20.23 9.12 0.66
CA GLN A 135 21.26 8.08 0.62
C GLN A 135 20.77 6.75 1.21
N ARG A 136 20.04 6.77 2.33
CA ARG A 136 19.44 5.55 2.93
C ARG A 136 18.42 4.91 2.00
N PHE A 137 17.55 5.71 1.38
CA PHE A 137 16.64 5.24 0.34
C PHE A 137 17.40 4.57 -0.81
N THR A 138 18.45 5.22 -1.31
CA THR A 138 19.28 4.67 -2.40
C THR A 138 19.90 3.34 -2.01
N ASN A 139 20.38 3.19 -0.76
CA ASN A 139 20.91 1.93 -0.25
C ASN A 139 19.82 0.84 -0.16
N ALA A 140 18.62 1.20 0.31
CA ALA A 140 17.46 0.31 0.36
C ALA A 140 17.07 -0.19 -1.04
N PHE A 141 16.91 0.73 -2.00
CA PHE A 141 16.63 0.39 -3.40
C PHE A 141 17.72 -0.50 -4.01
N ASN A 142 19.00 -0.22 -3.74
CA ASN A 142 20.11 -1.02 -4.26
C ASN A 142 20.12 -2.46 -3.71
N SER A 143 19.49 -2.72 -2.57
CA SER A 143 19.30 -4.09 -2.08
C SER A 143 18.42 -4.93 -3.02
N LEU A 144 17.50 -4.29 -3.75
CA LEU A 144 16.73 -4.91 -4.84
C LEU A 144 17.49 -4.85 -6.16
N ALA A 145 17.98 -3.67 -6.53
CA ALA A 145 18.35 -3.35 -7.91
C ALA A 145 19.78 -3.76 -8.32
N VAL A 146 20.71 -3.89 -7.36
CA VAL A 146 22.14 -4.06 -7.67
C VAL A 146 22.67 -5.44 -7.28
N LEU A 147 22.17 -6.04 -6.21
CA LEU A 147 22.68 -7.32 -5.74
C LEU A 147 22.28 -8.46 -6.70
N PRO A 148 23.23 -9.28 -7.19
CA PRO A 148 22.91 -10.40 -8.08
C PRO A 148 21.96 -11.43 -7.46
N ALA A 149 22.08 -11.69 -6.16
CA ALA A 149 21.22 -12.63 -5.44
C ALA A 149 19.73 -12.22 -5.46
N SER A 150 19.47 -10.91 -5.46
CA SER A 150 18.10 -10.36 -5.47
C SER A 150 17.34 -10.69 -6.76
N ASN A 151 18.03 -10.93 -7.88
CA ASN A 151 17.37 -11.31 -9.14
C ASN A 151 16.59 -12.63 -9.00
N ALA A 152 17.23 -13.66 -8.43
CA ALA A 152 16.59 -14.96 -8.23
C ALA A 152 15.58 -14.92 -7.07
N GLU A 153 15.93 -14.24 -5.98
CA GLU A 153 15.11 -14.13 -4.78
C GLU A 153 13.78 -13.39 -5.06
N ALA A 154 13.81 -12.26 -5.78
CA ALA A 154 12.61 -11.49 -6.12
C ALA A 154 11.58 -12.34 -6.89
N LYS A 155 12.03 -13.19 -7.81
CA LYS A 155 11.15 -14.12 -8.56
C LYS A 155 10.47 -15.13 -7.65
N LEU A 156 11.16 -15.62 -6.62
CA LEU A 156 10.56 -16.53 -5.63
C LEU A 156 9.50 -15.80 -4.78
N ILE A 157 9.81 -14.57 -4.34
CA ILE A 157 8.89 -13.73 -3.57
C ILE A 157 7.61 -13.46 -4.37
N LEU A 158 7.75 -13.02 -5.62
CA LEU A 158 6.64 -12.77 -6.54
C LEU A 158 5.84 -14.04 -6.84
N GLY A 159 6.49 -15.21 -6.89
CA GLY A 159 5.81 -16.50 -7.03
C GLY A 159 4.89 -16.83 -5.85
N VAL A 160 5.29 -16.48 -4.62
CA VAL A 160 4.43 -16.60 -3.43
C VAL A 160 3.31 -15.57 -3.46
N MET A 161 3.61 -14.33 -3.86
CA MET A 161 2.61 -13.26 -4.02
C MET A 161 1.53 -13.61 -5.05
N GLN A 162 1.88 -14.35 -6.12
CA GLN A 162 0.87 -14.83 -7.06
C GLN A 162 -0.15 -15.80 -6.45
N LYS A 163 0.19 -16.51 -5.37
CA LYS A 163 -0.79 -17.34 -4.64
C LYS A 163 -1.85 -16.47 -3.96
N GLU A 164 -1.45 -15.33 -3.40
CA GLU A 164 -2.35 -14.33 -2.83
C GLU A 164 -3.28 -13.76 -3.90
N ILE A 165 -2.71 -13.26 -5.00
CA ILE A 165 -3.46 -12.69 -6.13
C ILE A 165 -4.46 -13.72 -6.68
N ALA A 166 -4.05 -14.97 -6.85
CA ALA A 166 -4.93 -16.04 -7.33
C ALA A 166 -6.10 -16.31 -6.36
N ALA A 167 -5.85 -16.31 -5.06
CA ALA A 167 -6.90 -16.51 -4.06
C ALA A 167 -7.92 -15.36 -4.05
N VAL A 168 -7.46 -14.11 -4.16
CA VAL A 168 -8.32 -12.93 -4.27
C VAL A 168 -9.15 -12.96 -5.55
N LYS A 169 -8.53 -13.24 -6.71
CA LYS A 169 -9.23 -13.40 -7.99
C LYS A 169 -10.30 -14.49 -7.91
N GLN A 170 -10.02 -15.59 -7.22
CA GLN A 170 -10.99 -16.67 -7.03
C GLN A 170 -12.15 -16.23 -6.12
N ALA A 171 -11.89 -15.50 -5.02
CA ALA A 171 -12.94 -14.98 -4.15
C ALA A 171 -13.88 -14.02 -4.91
N ILE A 172 -13.32 -13.12 -5.72
CA ILE A 172 -14.08 -12.23 -6.60
C ILE A 172 -14.96 -13.04 -7.55
N LYS A 173 -14.39 -14.02 -8.25
CA LYS A 173 -15.12 -14.90 -9.18
C LYS A 173 -16.26 -15.67 -8.50
N ASP A 174 -16.08 -16.02 -7.22
CA ASP A 174 -17.09 -16.71 -6.40
C ASP A 174 -18.14 -15.75 -5.80
N GLY A 175 -18.06 -14.44 -6.09
CA GLY A 175 -18.95 -13.42 -5.54
C GLY A 175 -18.73 -13.12 -4.05
N LYS A 176 -17.59 -13.51 -3.50
CA LYS A 176 -17.19 -13.22 -2.11
C LYS A 176 -16.45 -11.90 -2.02
N GLN A 177 -16.39 -11.33 -0.82
CA GLN A 177 -15.56 -10.14 -0.62
C GLN A 177 -14.07 -10.51 -0.67
N PRO A 178 -13.23 -9.76 -1.39
CA PRO A 178 -11.78 -10.00 -1.47
C PRO A 178 -11.08 -10.21 -0.13
N HIS A 179 -11.48 -9.45 0.90
CA HIS A 179 -10.89 -9.60 2.23
C HIS A 179 -11.04 -11.00 2.86
N GLU A 180 -12.09 -11.75 2.48
CA GLU A 180 -12.28 -13.12 2.96
C GLU A 180 -11.14 -14.05 2.47
N ALA A 181 -10.54 -13.77 1.30
CA ALA A 181 -9.39 -14.52 0.81
C ALA A 181 -8.16 -14.28 1.68
N TYR A 182 -7.90 -13.01 2.05
CA TYR A 182 -6.80 -12.66 2.95
C TYR A 182 -6.98 -13.30 4.34
N ASP A 183 -8.22 -13.32 4.85
CA ASP A 183 -8.55 -14.00 6.12
C ASP A 183 -8.27 -15.50 6.05
N ALA A 184 -8.59 -16.15 4.92
CA ALA A 184 -8.38 -17.59 4.73
C ALA A 184 -6.91 -17.98 4.55
N LEU A 185 -6.10 -17.15 3.88
CA LEU A 185 -4.67 -17.39 3.66
C LEU A 185 -3.86 -17.34 4.97
N GLY A 186 -4.25 -16.47 5.89
CA GLY A 186 -3.56 -16.27 7.16
C GLY A 186 -2.06 -15.99 6.97
N ASP A 187 -1.22 -16.57 7.83
CA ASP A 187 0.23 -16.31 7.87
C ASP A 187 1.06 -17.21 6.96
N THR A 188 0.42 -18.13 6.23
CA THR A 188 1.13 -19.16 5.47
C THR A 188 2.10 -18.57 4.45
N LEU A 189 1.74 -17.43 3.85
CA LEU A 189 2.60 -16.72 2.90
C LEU A 189 3.77 -16.02 3.60
N SER A 190 3.55 -15.40 4.76
CA SER A 190 4.60 -14.78 5.57
C SER A 190 5.66 -15.79 6.03
N GLU A 191 5.26 -17.03 6.33
CA GLU A 191 6.19 -18.12 6.62
C GLU A 191 7.08 -18.47 5.42
N GLU A 192 6.50 -18.54 4.21
CA GLU A 192 7.26 -18.79 2.97
C GLU A 192 8.22 -17.63 2.64
N TRP A 193 7.74 -16.39 2.72
CA TRP A 193 8.56 -15.20 2.51
C TRP A 193 9.70 -15.07 3.51
N ASN A 194 9.46 -15.41 4.77
CA ASN A 194 10.53 -15.43 5.77
C ASN A 194 11.64 -16.41 5.38
N ARG A 195 11.28 -17.61 4.91
CA ARG A 195 12.27 -18.61 4.43
C ARG A 195 13.03 -18.13 3.20
N ILE A 196 12.33 -17.57 2.22
CA ILE A 196 12.94 -17.05 0.99
C ILE A 196 13.98 -15.98 1.32
N THR A 197 13.68 -15.11 2.28
CA THR A 197 14.56 -14.00 2.69
C THR A 197 15.59 -14.37 3.77
N GLY A 198 15.92 -15.66 3.88
CA GLY A 198 17.02 -16.17 4.71
C GLY A 198 16.65 -16.45 6.18
N GLY A 199 15.36 -16.53 6.50
CA GLY A 199 14.83 -16.90 7.81
C GLY A 199 14.36 -18.35 7.89
N GLY A 200 13.72 -18.68 9.01
CA GLY A 200 13.13 -19.98 9.28
C GLY A 200 14.16 -21.08 9.57
N SER A 201 13.65 -22.17 10.14
CA SER A 201 14.42 -23.35 10.54
C SER A 201 13.55 -24.60 10.41
N PHE A 202 14.16 -25.77 10.65
CA PHE A 202 13.44 -27.05 10.69
C PHE A 202 12.31 -27.08 11.73
N VAL A 203 12.44 -26.33 12.83
CA VAL A 203 11.47 -26.33 13.94
C VAL A 203 10.50 -25.15 13.91
N SER A 204 10.75 -24.13 13.10
CA SER A 204 9.92 -22.93 13.03
C SER A 204 10.09 -22.22 11.69
N ALA A 205 9.00 -22.00 10.95
CA ALA A 205 9.07 -21.23 9.71
C ALA A 205 9.38 -19.74 9.95
N LEU A 206 9.08 -19.22 11.15
CA LEU A 206 9.25 -17.81 11.50
C LEU A 206 10.63 -17.48 12.11
N PHE A 207 11.33 -18.46 12.68
CA PHE A 207 12.58 -18.22 13.40
C PHE A 207 13.74 -19.08 12.87
N PRO A 208 14.94 -18.48 12.63
CA PRO A 208 15.30 -17.07 12.79
C PRO A 208 14.55 -16.12 11.82
N LEU A 209 14.57 -14.82 12.11
CA LEU A 209 13.95 -13.82 11.25
C LEU A 209 14.81 -13.61 9.98
N GLY A 210 14.21 -13.81 8.82
CA GLY A 210 14.71 -13.40 7.51
C GLY A 210 14.56 -11.90 7.31
N ARG A 211 15.05 -11.38 6.17
CA ARG A 211 15.01 -9.93 5.89
C ARG A 211 13.57 -9.39 5.92
N TYR A 212 12.61 -10.12 5.38
CA TYR A 212 11.19 -9.75 5.39
C TYR A 212 10.66 -9.48 6.81
N LEU A 213 10.84 -10.42 7.74
CA LEU A 213 10.37 -10.21 9.12
C LEU A 213 11.20 -9.19 9.90
N LYS A 214 12.47 -8.99 9.54
CA LYS A 214 13.30 -7.91 10.13
C LYS A 214 12.82 -6.53 9.71
N LEU A 215 12.47 -6.37 8.42
CA LEU A 215 11.87 -5.13 7.92
C LEU A 215 10.54 -4.86 8.62
N ALA A 216 9.65 -5.85 8.69
CA ALA A 216 8.38 -5.73 9.42
C ALA A 216 8.53 -5.38 10.92
N ALA A 217 9.62 -5.82 11.56
CA ALA A 217 9.90 -5.49 12.96
C ALA A 217 10.33 -4.02 13.15
N ASN A 218 11.10 -3.46 12.21
CA ASN A 218 11.57 -2.07 12.22
C ASN A 218 11.06 -1.27 11.01
N ASN A 219 9.73 -1.16 10.91
CA ASN A 219 9.02 -0.60 9.76
C ASN A 219 8.43 0.80 10.05
N ALA A 220 9.16 1.67 10.76
CA ALA A 220 8.68 3.02 11.02
C ALA A 220 8.32 3.77 9.72
N ASP A 221 9.10 3.53 8.65
CA ASP A 221 8.91 4.14 7.32
C ASP A 221 7.55 3.84 6.66
N HIS A 222 6.72 2.98 7.23
CA HIS A 222 5.37 2.70 6.73
C HIS A 222 4.31 3.64 7.32
N PHE A 223 4.62 4.32 8.43
CA PHE A 223 3.60 5.00 9.23
C PHE A 223 3.71 6.53 9.14
N ALA A 224 2.58 7.18 8.83
CA ALA A 224 2.34 8.61 8.99
C ALA A 224 3.49 9.50 8.48
N GLU A 225 4.01 10.39 9.35
CA GLU A 225 5.07 11.33 9.00
C GLU A 225 6.39 10.64 8.57
N TRP A 226 6.61 9.40 8.99
CA TRP A 226 7.80 8.63 8.61
C TRP A 226 7.69 8.09 7.18
N ALA A 227 6.51 7.61 6.78
CA ALA A 227 6.21 7.26 5.38
C ALA A 227 6.30 8.47 4.46
N LEU A 228 5.79 9.62 4.91
CA LEU A 228 5.95 10.88 4.18
C LEU A 228 7.43 11.21 3.94
N LEU A 229 8.29 11.08 4.95
CA LEU A 229 9.73 11.30 4.80
C LEU A 229 10.41 10.27 3.89
N ALA A 230 10.01 9.00 3.96
CA ALA A 230 10.54 7.93 3.11
C ALA A 230 10.17 8.16 1.64
N TYR A 231 8.90 8.45 1.35
CA TYR A 231 8.42 8.83 0.03
C TYR A 231 9.15 10.06 -0.51
N ILE A 232 9.21 11.17 0.24
CA ILE A 232 9.89 12.40 -0.20
C ILE A 232 11.33 12.11 -0.61
N SER A 233 12.03 11.30 0.19
CA SER A 233 13.43 10.95 -0.06
C SER A 233 13.58 10.08 -1.31
N GLY A 234 12.70 9.10 -1.48
CA GLY A 234 12.70 8.23 -2.64
C GLY A 234 12.31 8.91 -3.95
N HIS A 235 11.23 9.67 -3.93
CA HIS A 235 10.78 10.46 -5.08
C HIS A 235 11.84 11.48 -5.48
N THR A 236 12.49 12.16 -4.51
CA THR A 236 13.63 13.05 -4.80
C THR A 236 14.77 12.32 -5.52
N ALA A 237 15.12 11.11 -5.06
CA ALA A 237 16.16 10.30 -5.69
C ALA A 237 15.76 9.88 -7.13
N ALA A 238 14.49 9.54 -7.34
CA ALA A 238 13.93 9.20 -8.65
C ALA A 238 13.95 10.40 -9.62
N LEU A 239 13.56 11.60 -9.17
CA LEU A 239 13.64 12.81 -9.99
C LEU A 239 15.09 13.16 -10.35
N GLN A 240 16.03 13.02 -9.40
CA GLN A 240 17.46 13.20 -9.68
C GLN A 240 17.96 12.19 -10.72
N GLN A 241 17.47 10.96 -10.67
CA GLN A 241 17.78 9.92 -11.65
C GLN A 241 17.16 10.22 -13.03
N ALA A 242 15.95 10.77 -13.07
CA ALA A 242 15.31 11.25 -14.30
C ALA A 242 16.10 12.39 -14.98
N VAL A 243 16.65 13.32 -14.20
CA VAL A 243 17.53 14.39 -14.72
C VAL A 243 18.85 13.83 -15.26
N LYS A 244 19.39 12.76 -14.67
CA LYS A 244 20.55 12.05 -15.27
C LYS A 244 20.17 11.43 -16.61
N ALA A 245 18.99 10.81 -16.70
CA ALA A 245 18.48 10.23 -17.95
C ALA A 245 18.31 11.28 -19.05
N HIS A 246 17.85 12.49 -18.70
CA HIS A 246 17.80 13.63 -19.62
C HIS A 246 19.18 13.95 -20.18
N SER A 247 20.18 14.04 -19.29
CA SER A 247 21.54 14.45 -19.64
C SER A 247 22.28 13.41 -20.49
N SER A 248 22.00 12.12 -20.28
CA SER A 248 22.65 11.01 -21.00
C SER A 248 21.92 10.58 -22.26
N ASN A 249 20.66 11.01 -22.45
CA ASN A 249 19.76 10.53 -23.50
C ASN A 249 19.70 8.98 -23.55
N ASP A 250 19.69 8.35 -22.38
CA ASP A 250 19.65 6.89 -22.20
C ASP A 250 18.32 6.49 -21.56
N GLU A 251 17.46 5.83 -22.34
CA GLU A 251 16.14 5.38 -21.91
C GLU A 251 16.21 4.42 -20.71
N LYS A 252 17.30 3.65 -20.57
CA LYS A 252 17.50 2.77 -19.41
C LYS A 252 17.66 3.55 -18.11
N GLN A 253 18.17 4.78 -18.17
CA GLN A 253 18.25 5.63 -16.98
C GLN A 253 16.86 6.16 -16.59
N LEU A 254 15.94 6.32 -17.55
CA LEU A 254 14.55 6.69 -17.29
C LEU A 254 13.78 5.48 -16.72
N GLU A 255 13.98 4.28 -17.24
CA GLU A 255 13.46 3.05 -16.62
C GLU A 255 13.93 2.91 -15.16
N LEU A 256 15.21 3.17 -14.90
CA LEU A 256 15.75 3.17 -13.53
C LEU A 256 15.11 4.26 -12.66
N ALA A 257 14.83 5.45 -13.21
CA ALA A 257 14.14 6.51 -12.49
C ALA A 257 12.71 6.08 -12.12
N TYR A 258 11.97 5.45 -13.04
CA TYR A 258 10.65 4.88 -12.74
C TYR A 258 10.73 3.76 -11.71
N ALA A 259 11.73 2.88 -11.76
CA ALA A 259 11.89 1.83 -10.75
C ALA A 259 12.21 2.43 -9.37
N MET A 260 13.06 3.45 -9.29
CA MET A 260 13.29 4.18 -8.04
C MET A 260 12.00 4.84 -7.56
N ASN A 261 11.20 5.41 -8.46
CA ASN A 261 9.94 6.02 -8.09
C ASN A 261 8.91 5.01 -7.57
N ALA A 262 8.77 3.87 -8.24
CA ALA A 262 7.91 2.78 -7.80
C ALA A 262 8.32 2.28 -6.41
N PHE A 263 9.61 2.16 -6.13
CA PHE A 263 10.08 1.78 -4.80
C PHE A 263 9.75 2.85 -3.75
N ALA A 264 9.71 4.13 -4.12
CA ALA A 264 9.26 5.21 -3.27
C ALA A 264 7.74 5.22 -3.08
N ASP A 265 6.99 4.90 -4.14
CA ASP A 265 5.53 4.87 -4.17
C ASP A 265 4.96 3.79 -3.25
N HIS A 266 5.73 2.78 -2.86
CA HIS A 266 5.37 1.90 -1.74
C HIS A 266 4.94 2.72 -0.51
N TYR A 267 5.81 3.64 -0.05
CA TYR A 267 5.51 4.52 1.08
C TYR A 267 4.42 5.55 0.75
N LEU A 268 4.24 5.92 -0.52
CA LEU A 268 3.11 6.75 -0.94
C LEU A 268 1.79 6.00 -0.77
N THR A 269 1.75 4.73 -1.15
CA THR A 269 0.55 3.89 -1.04
C THR A 269 0.19 3.60 0.41
N ASP A 270 1.18 3.46 1.31
CA ASP A 270 0.94 3.35 2.75
C ASP A 270 0.19 4.57 3.31
N LEU A 271 0.48 5.78 2.78
CA LEU A 271 -0.25 7.00 3.15
C LEU A 271 -1.71 7.01 2.71
N PHE A 272 -2.21 6.00 2.00
CA PHE A 272 -3.64 5.83 1.70
C PHE A 272 -4.26 4.68 2.47
N SER A 273 -3.50 3.94 3.27
CA SER A 273 -4.03 2.88 4.10
C SER A 273 -4.27 3.37 5.53
N ALA A 274 -5.52 3.31 5.97
CA ALA A 274 -5.94 3.90 7.25
C ALA A 274 -5.13 3.43 8.47
N GLY A 275 -4.71 2.15 8.48
CA GLY A 275 -3.86 1.57 9.53
C GLY A 275 -2.48 2.21 9.67
N HIS A 276 -2.03 2.96 8.67
CA HIS A 276 -0.72 3.62 8.67
C HIS A 276 -0.79 5.10 9.03
N LEU A 277 -1.98 5.70 9.09
CA LEU A 277 -2.14 7.16 9.19
C LEU A 277 -1.94 7.73 10.59
N ARG A 278 -2.51 7.08 11.61
CA ARG A 278 -2.55 7.60 13.00
C ARG A 278 -1.98 6.66 14.04
N VAL A 279 -1.44 5.50 13.64
CA VAL A 279 -0.83 4.53 14.56
C VAL A 279 0.52 5.07 15.05
N PRO A 280 0.71 5.25 16.37
CA PRO A 280 1.94 5.82 16.92
C PRO A 280 3.05 4.76 17.04
N ARG A 281 3.49 4.22 15.90
CA ARG A 281 4.39 3.06 15.78
C ARG A 281 5.67 3.20 16.60
N LYS A 282 6.42 4.29 16.37
CA LYS A 282 7.70 4.54 17.07
C LYS A 282 7.51 4.79 18.56
N GLN A 283 6.49 5.57 18.92
CA GLN A 283 6.23 5.92 20.30
C GLN A 283 5.83 4.68 21.10
N LEU A 284 5.03 3.77 20.53
CA LEU A 284 4.68 2.49 21.14
C LEU A 284 5.89 1.57 21.32
N ALA A 285 6.75 1.45 20.30
CA ALA A 285 7.99 0.67 20.41
C ALA A 285 8.94 1.22 21.49
N ALA A 286 8.92 2.53 21.74
CA ALA A 286 9.76 3.19 22.74
C ALA A 286 9.25 3.04 24.19
N VAL A 287 7.93 2.96 24.41
CA VAL A 287 7.35 2.91 25.77
C VAL A 287 7.00 1.50 26.25
N VAL A 288 6.97 0.50 25.36
CA VAL A 288 6.64 -0.89 25.71
C VAL A 288 7.91 -1.74 25.74
N THR A 289 8.08 -2.51 26.82
CA THR A 289 9.20 -3.45 26.98
C THR A 289 8.69 -4.90 26.95
N PRO A 290 9.23 -5.78 26.09
CA PRO A 290 10.22 -5.49 25.03
C PRO A 290 9.61 -4.65 23.89
N SER A 291 10.45 -3.91 23.14
CA SER A 291 10.00 -3.06 22.02
C SER A 291 9.20 -3.84 20.97
N ASP A 292 9.58 -5.09 20.72
CA ASP A 292 8.88 -6.00 19.80
C ASP A 292 7.42 -6.25 20.23
N LEU A 293 7.12 -6.22 21.53
CA LEU A 293 5.75 -6.30 22.03
C LEU A 293 5.00 -5.00 21.76
N GLY A 294 5.67 -3.85 21.85
CA GLY A 294 5.13 -2.56 21.43
C GLY A 294 4.73 -2.60 19.96
N SER A 295 5.66 -3.03 19.11
CA SER A 295 5.40 -3.29 17.69
C SER A 295 4.26 -4.29 17.48
N LEU A 296 4.16 -5.33 18.31
CA LEU A 296 3.09 -6.30 18.15
C LEU A 296 1.70 -5.74 18.45
N ILE A 297 1.57 -4.96 19.53
CA ILE A 297 0.27 -4.42 19.93
C ILE A 297 -0.20 -3.27 19.04
N THR A 298 0.71 -2.53 18.38
CA THR A 298 0.27 -1.49 17.42
C THR A 298 -0.53 -2.09 16.27
N ARG A 299 -0.31 -3.36 15.94
CA ARG A 299 -0.98 -4.08 14.86
C ARG A 299 -2.50 -4.16 15.07
N PHE A 300 -2.96 -4.22 16.32
CA PHE A 300 -4.40 -4.21 16.59
C PHE A 300 -5.06 -2.88 16.19
N MET A 301 -4.39 -1.76 16.41
CA MET A 301 -4.89 -0.45 15.97
C MET A 301 -4.78 -0.29 14.46
N HIS A 302 -3.66 -0.74 13.89
CA HIS A 302 -3.47 -0.79 12.44
C HIS A 302 -4.60 -1.55 11.75
N ASP A 303 -4.86 -2.79 12.17
CA ASP A 303 -5.89 -3.64 11.58
C ASP A 303 -7.30 -3.09 11.86
N GLU A 304 -7.53 -2.47 13.03
CA GLU A 304 -8.78 -1.79 13.36
C GLU A 304 -9.06 -0.63 12.40
N ASP A 305 -8.09 0.27 12.24
CA ASP A 305 -8.21 1.45 11.38
C ASP A 305 -8.34 1.04 9.91
N SER A 306 -7.57 0.04 9.44
CA SER A 306 -7.71 -0.51 8.08
C SER A 306 -9.07 -1.17 7.85
N LYS A 307 -9.57 -1.94 8.83
CA LYS A 307 -10.84 -2.67 8.72
C LYS A 307 -12.05 -1.75 8.69
N PHE A 308 -12.09 -0.75 9.58
CA PHE A 308 -13.25 0.13 9.75
C PHE A 308 -13.15 1.43 8.96
N GLY A 309 -11.95 1.78 8.51
CA GLY A 309 -11.65 2.98 7.74
C GLY A 309 -11.71 4.26 8.57
N LEU A 310 -11.07 5.32 8.07
CA LEU A 310 -11.04 6.64 8.68
C LEU A 310 -11.65 7.67 7.73
N ASN A 311 -12.39 8.61 8.28
CA ASN A 311 -12.75 9.84 7.59
C ASN A 311 -11.48 10.68 7.44
N VAL A 312 -11.07 10.88 6.20
CA VAL A 312 -9.85 11.59 5.81
C VAL A 312 -10.18 12.72 4.85
N ARG A 313 -9.23 13.65 4.73
CA ARG A 313 -9.29 14.76 3.78
C ARG A 313 -7.89 15.06 3.27
N ASN A 314 -7.77 15.66 2.10
CA ASN A 314 -6.48 16.11 1.57
C ASN A 314 -6.35 17.65 1.54
N GLY A 315 -5.17 18.14 1.18
CA GLY A 315 -4.88 19.57 1.07
C GLY A 315 -5.65 20.29 -0.06
N THR A 316 -6.29 19.55 -0.96
CA THR A 316 -7.12 20.09 -2.04
C THR A 316 -8.62 20.15 -1.71
N GLY A 317 -9.02 19.72 -0.50
CA GLY A 317 -10.39 19.81 -0.01
C GLY A 317 -11.26 18.59 -0.30
N ASP A 318 -10.71 17.51 -0.86
CA ASP A 318 -11.44 16.25 -0.99
C ASP A 318 -11.63 15.62 0.39
N HIS A 319 -12.76 14.94 0.59
CA HIS A 319 -13.10 14.21 1.81
C HIS A 319 -13.63 12.83 1.43
N TRP A 320 -13.14 11.78 2.08
CA TRP A 320 -13.60 10.42 1.84
C TRP A 320 -13.39 9.53 3.07
N ARG A 321 -13.96 8.33 3.01
CA ARG A 321 -13.67 7.24 3.92
C ARG A 321 -12.53 6.42 3.34
N GLY A 322 -11.34 6.49 3.93
CA GLY A 322 -10.21 5.66 3.54
C GLY A 322 -10.21 4.37 4.35
N TYR A 323 -10.31 3.21 3.69
CA TYR A 323 -9.97 1.93 4.34
C TYR A 323 -8.48 1.67 4.13
N GLY A 324 -7.98 0.57 4.68
CA GLY A 324 -6.57 0.24 4.55
C GLY A 324 -6.33 -1.16 4.03
N ASP A 325 -5.19 -1.67 4.41
CA ASP A 325 -4.67 -2.99 4.11
C ASP A 325 -5.77 -4.06 4.05
N LYS A 326 -5.79 -4.84 2.96
CA LYS A 326 -6.73 -5.93 2.65
C LYS A 326 -8.11 -5.46 2.19
N ARG A 327 -8.31 -4.16 2.01
CA ARG A 327 -9.58 -3.56 1.60
C ARG A 327 -9.54 -2.95 0.22
N TYR A 328 -8.37 -2.89 -0.44
CA TYR A 328 -8.25 -2.23 -1.74
C TYR A 328 -9.28 -2.77 -2.72
N PHE A 329 -9.44 -4.08 -2.84
CA PHE A 329 -10.39 -4.68 -3.77
C PHE A 329 -11.85 -4.71 -3.26
N ASP A 330 -12.11 -4.40 -1.99
CA ASP A 330 -13.48 -4.36 -1.46
C ASP A 330 -14.26 -3.19 -2.10
N ALA A 331 -15.55 -3.38 -2.37
CA ALA A 331 -16.37 -2.34 -2.99
C ALA A 331 -16.42 -1.04 -2.16
N ILE A 332 -16.34 -1.17 -0.83
CA ILE A 332 -16.42 -0.08 0.12
C ILE A 332 -15.22 0.89 0.03
N ASP A 333 -14.07 0.43 -0.46
CA ASP A 333 -12.84 1.24 -0.57
C ASP A 333 -12.72 1.99 -1.91
N SER A 334 -13.76 1.98 -2.73
CA SER A 334 -13.74 2.60 -4.07
C SER A 334 -13.31 4.07 -4.09
N ALA A 335 -13.72 4.87 -3.10
CA ALA A 335 -13.32 6.28 -3.01
C ALA A 335 -11.82 6.42 -2.70
N ASN A 336 -11.28 5.59 -1.82
CA ASN A 336 -9.86 5.60 -1.47
C ASN A 336 -8.99 5.10 -2.63
N ARG A 337 -9.42 4.04 -3.31
CA ARG A 337 -8.78 3.53 -4.54
C ARG A 337 -8.58 4.62 -5.59
N VAL A 338 -9.59 5.46 -5.80
CA VAL A 338 -9.48 6.58 -6.75
C VAL A 338 -8.37 7.54 -6.32
N GLN A 339 -8.28 7.85 -5.02
CA GLN A 339 -7.29 8.81 -4.51
C GLN A 339 -5.85 8.26 -4.60
N VAL A 340 -5.62 7.02 -4.17
CA VAL A 340 -4.28 6.41 -4.25
C VAL A 340 -3.80 6.25 -5.69
N ASN A 341 -4.67 5.80 -6.60
CA ASN A 341 -4.31 5.64 -8.01
C ASN A 341 -4.00 7.00 -8.67
N GLN A 342 -4.73 8.07 -8.30
CA GLN A 342 -4.41 9.43 -8.77
C GLN A 342 -3.07 9.93 -8.22
N ALA A 343 -2.77 9.67 -6.95
CA ALA A 343 -1.51 10.09 -6.34
C ALA A 343 -0.30 9.41 -6.99
N VAL A 344 -0.37 8.09 -7.19
CA VAL A 344 0.68 7.30 -7.86
C VAL A 344 0.84 7.71 -9.32
N GLN A 345 -0.25 7.99 -10.05
CA GLN A 345 -0.16 8.53 -11.41
C GLN A 345 0.56 9.87 -11.45
N VAL A 346 0.23 10.79 -10.53
CA VAL A 346 0.92 12.08 -10.45
C VAL A 346 2.41 11.89 -10.11
N SER A 347 2.74 10.98 -9.20
CA SER A 347 4.12 10.63 -8.85
C SER A 347 4.91 10.18 -10.10
N ALA A 348 4.36 9.25 -10.90
CA ALA A 348 5.01 8.81 -12.14
C ALA A 348 5.11 9.93 -13.19
N ASP A 349 4.07 10.77 -13.34
CA ASP A 349 4.10 11.92 -14.26
C ASP A 349 5.19 12.94 -13.88
N GLU A 350 5.45 13.14 -12.58
CA GLU A 350 6.51 14.03 -12.08
C GLU A 350 7.91 13.54 -12.47
N VAL A 351 8.14 12.22 -12.48
CA VAL A 351 9.38 11.61 -13.00
C VAL A 351 9.58 11.96 -14.46
N PHE A 352 8.55 11.78 -15.28
CA PHE A 352 8.63 12.12 -16.70
C PHE A 352 8.80 13.62 -16.93
N ALA A 353 8.13 14.45 -16.14
CA ALA A 353 8.28 15.90 -16.20
C ALA A 353 9.73 16.33 -15.91
N ALA A 354 10.36 15.75 -14.88
CA ALA A 354 11.77 15.99 -14.55
C ALA A 354 12.72 15.49 -15.65
N TYR A 355 12.41 14.35 -16.27
CA TYR A 355 13.14 13.86 -17.44
C TYR A 355 13.04 14.84 -18.63
N LEU A 356 11.85 15.39 -18.91
CA LEU A 356 11.70 16.34 -20.02
C LEU A 356 12.35 17.68 -19.75
N SER A 357 12.25 18.20 -18.52
CA SER A 357 12.77 19.52 -18.15
C SER A 357 14.26 19.53 -17.85
N GLY A 358 14.84 18.39 -17.48
CA GLY A 358 16.19 18.31 -16.94
C GLY A 358 16.34 18.98 -15.56
N THR A 359 15.24 19.16 -14.83
CA THR A 359 15.21 19.83 -13.51
C THR A 359 14.49 19.00 -12.46
N VAL A 360 14.95 19.10 -11.22
CA VAL A 360 14.31 18.42 -10.06
C VAL A 360 13.32 19.37 -9.41
N THR A 361 12.06 18.93 -9.31
CA THR A 361 11.04 19.61 -8.50
C THR A 361 11.41 19.49 -7.02
N VAL A 362 11.25 20.57 -6.25
CA VAL A 362 11.50 20.54 -4.79
C VAL A 362 10.34 19.88 -4.05
N PRO A 363 10.57 19.21 -2.90
CA PRO A 363 9.54 18.44 -2.20
C PRO A 363 8.22 19.16 -1.90
N ASP A 364 8.27 20.44 -1.53
CA ASP A 364 7.08 21.27 -1.23
C ASP A 364 6.13 21.40 -2.44
N ASN A 365 6.62 21.12 -3.64
CA ASN A 365 5.87 21.21 -4.88
C ASN A 365 5.46 19.85 -5.45
N PHE A 366 5.76 18.72 -4.78
CA PHE A 366 5.31 17.41 -5.24
C PHE A 366 3.78 17.36 -5.31
N GLY A 367 3.26 17.15 -6.50
CA GLY A 367 1.84 17.08 -6.81
C GLY A 367 1.18 15.88 -6.13
N ALA A 368 1.87 14.74 -6.08
CA ALA A 368 1.36 13.53 -5.43
C ALA A 368 1.02 13.76 -3.95
N LEU A 369 1.83 14.55 -3.23
CA LEU A 369 1.60 14.89 -1.81
C LEU A 369 0.38 15.78 -1.58
N LYS A 370 -0.11 16.48 -2.60
CA LYS A 370 -1.36 17.26 -2.47
C LYS A 370 -2.59 16.35 -2.40
N LYS A 371 -2.46 15.09 -2.83
CA LYS A 371 -3.52 14.09 -2.84
C LYS A 371 -3.58 13.25 -1.56
N THR A 372 -2.48 13.20 -0.79
CA THR A 372 -2.42 12.38 0.42
C THR A 372 -3.36 12.90 1.51
N PRO A 373 -3.87 12.02 2.39
CA PRO A 373 -4.54 12.41 3.62
C PRO A 373 -3.74 13.40 4.47
N ASP A 374 -4.44 14.34 5.10
CA ASP A 374 -3.92 15.26 6.11
C ASP A 374 -3.66 14.50 7.41
N LEU A 375 -2.37 14.22 7.66
CA LEU A 375 -1.89 13.48 8.83
C LEU A 375 -2.18 14.19 10.16
N GLN A 376 -2.46 15.49 10.18
CA GLN A 376 -2.85 16.19 11.41
C GLN A 376 -4.37 16.11 11.63
N ALA A 377 -5.16 16.19 10.56
CA ALA A 377 -6.61 16.07 10.65
C ALA A 377 -7.07 14.68 11.14
N VAL A 378 -6.38 13.62 10.74
CA VAL A 378 -6.73 12.24 11.13
C VAL A 378 -6.48 11.96 12.62
N LEU A 379 -5.60 12.74 13.27
CA LEU A 379 -5.34 12.66 14.72
C LEU A 379 -6.46 13.28 15.56
N ASN A 380 -7.34 14.09 14.95
CA ASN A 380 -8.45 14.70 15.66
C ASN A 380 -9.53 13.65 16.00
N PRO A 381 -9.76 13.35 17.29
CA PRO A 381 -10.70 12.30 17.71
C PRO A 381 -12.17 12.66 17.43
N ALA A 382 -12.50 13.91 17.09
CA ALA A 382 -13.87 14.31 16.79
C ALA A 382 -14.37 13.85 15.41
N ASN A 383 -13.44 13.49 14.51
CA ASN A 383 -13.78 13.16 13.11
C ASN A 383 -13.88 11.65 12.85
N ASN A 384 -13.47 10.83 13.81
CA ASN A 384 -13.31 9.38 13.65
C ASN A 384 -13.69 8.68 14.96
N PHE A 385 -13.91 7.37 14.90
CA PHE A 385 -13.97 6.58 16.13
C PHE A 385 -12.66 6.73 16.92
N SER A 386 -12.77 6.59 18.25
CA SER A 386 -11.67 6.83 19.20
C SER A 386 -10.47 5.97 18.82
N PRO A 387 -9.22 6.44 18.83
CA PRO A 387 -8.07 5.59 18.52
C PRO A 387 -7.79 4.59 19.66
N LEU A 388 -7.28 3.40 19.35
CA LEU A 388 -6.86 2.45 20.38
C LEU A 388 -5.65 2.96 21.17
N PHE A 389 -4.71 3.61 20.48
CA PHE A 389 -3.56 4.29 21.06
C PHE A 389 -3.45 5.71 20.51
N ARG A 390 -3.09 6.69 21.34
CA ARG A 390 -2.81 8.06 20.89
C ARG A 390 -1.68 8.68 21.70
N VAL A 391 -0.97 9.61 21.09
CA VAL A 391 0.08 10.37 21.77
C VAL A 391 -0.52 11.66 22.32
N GLU A 392 -0.23 11.98 23.58
CA GLU A 392 -0.57 13.25 24.21
C GLU A 392 0.62 13.75 25.03
N GLY A 393 1.25 14.84 24.59
CA GLY A 393 2.52 15.28 25.14
C GLY A 393 3.59 14.20 25.00
N SER A 394 4.18 13.77 26.11
CA SER A 394 5.19 12.70 26.16
C SER A 394 4.61 11.30 26.43
N LYS A 395 3.29 11.17 26.57
CA LYS A 395 2.63 9.92 26.95
C LYS A 395 1.99 9.25 25.74
N VAL A 396 2.04 7.92 25.74
CA VAL A 396 1.17 7.10 24.89
C VAL A 396 -0.01 6.66 25.73
N LEU A 397 -1.19 7.12 25.35
CA LEU A 397 -2.45 6.81 25.98
C LEU A 397 -3.10 5.63 25.25
N ARG A 398 -3.79 4.78 26.00
CA ARG A 398 -4.59 3.67 25.46
C ARG A 398 -6.07 3.92 25.74
N ARG A 399 -6.96 3.53 24.82
CA ARG A 399 -8.40 3.48 25.06
C ARG A 399 -8.72 2.69 26.33
N LYS A 400 -9.58 3.20 27.20
CA LYS A 400 -9.87 2.59 28.51
C LYS A 400 -10.60 1.26 28.33
N ASP A 401 -11.75 1.29 27.67
CA ASP A 401 -12.45 0.12 27.16
C ASP A 401 -12.00 -0.15 25.72
N VAL A 402 -11.07 -1.10 25.57
CA VAL A 402 -10.54 -1.45 24.25
C VAL A 402 -11.63 -2.00 23.33
N ASN A 403 -12.69 -2.62 23.84
CA ASN A 403 -13.71 -3.26 23.03
C ASN A 403 -14.83 -2.30 22.58
N ASN A 404 -14.76 -1.02 22.95
CA ASN A 404 -15.71 0.00 22.54
C ASN A 404 -15.02 1.05 21.65
N LEU A 405 -15.30 1.05 20.36
CA LEU A 405 -14.75 1.99 19.37
C LEU A 405 -15.08 3.46 19.70
N ASN A 406 -16.17 3.70 20.42
CA ASN A 406 -16.61 5.04 20.78
C ASN A 406 -16.14 5.48 22.19
N ASP A 407 -15.38 4.66 22.91
CA ASP A 407 -14.84 5.07 24.21
C ASP A 407 -13.73 6.11 24.04
N THR A 408 -14.06 7.36 24.34
CA THR A 408 -13.10 8.48 24.29
C THR A 408 -12.26 8.58 25.56
N ALA A 409 -12.57 7.81 26.61
CA ALA A 409 -11.76 7.77 27.81
C ALA A 409 -10.45 7.04 27.53
N THR A 410 -9.36 7.61 28.04
CA THR A 410 -8.02 7.04 27.88
C THR A 410 -7.32 6.86 29.22
N VAL A 411 -6.40 5.91 29.27
CA VAL A 411 -5.53 5.61 30.42
C VAL A 411 -4.06 5.73 30.01
N ASP A 412 -3.21 6.14 30.94
CA ASP A 412 -1.75 6.20 30.79
C ASP A 412 -1.03 5.15 31.67
N ASP A 413 -1.74 4.49 32.58
CA ASP A 413 -1.27 3.45 33.49
C ASP A 413 -1.55 2.03 32.96
N TRP A 414 -1.09 1.75 31.74
CA TRP A 414 -1.28 0.46 31.07
C TRP A 414 0.05 -0.25 30.80
N TRP A 415 0.00 -1.57 30.62
CA TRP A 415 1.18 -2.40 30.37
C TRP A 415 1.05 -3.16 29.05
N GLY A 416 2.16 -3.34 28.33
CA GLY A 416 2.14 -4.00 27.02
C GLY A 416 1.57 -5.42 27.08
N TRP A 417 1.99 -6.24 28.06
CA TRP A 417 1.53 -7.62 28.18
C TRP A 417 0.05 -7.74 28.56
N SER A 418 -0.43 -6.91 29.50
CA SER A 418 -1.84 -6.91 29.86
C SER A 418 -2.70 -6.42 28.68
N THR A 419 -2.22 -5.43 27.94
CA THR A 419 -2.88 -4.94 26.72
C THR A 419 -2.94 -6.02 25.64
N TYR A 420 -1.84 -6.72 25.38
CA TYR A 420 -1.82 -7.85 24.45
C TYR A 420 -2.84 -8.94 24.85
N LEU A 421 -2.93 -9.29 26.14
CA LEU A 421 -3.89 -10.29 26.61
C LEU A 421 -5.35 -9.85 26.46
N LEU A 422 -5.62 -8.54 26.52
CA LEU A 422 -6.94 -7.98 26.24
C LEU A 422 -7.27 -8.01 24.74
N LEU A 423 -6.26 -7.90 23.87
CA LEU A 423 -6.41 -7.79 22.42
C LEU A 423 -6.25 -9.14 21.68
N LYS A 424 -5.77 -10.21 22.32
CA LYS A 424 -5.56 -11.51 21.64
C LYS A 424 -6.82 -12.09 20.98
N ASP A 425 -8.00 -11.74 21.49
CA ASP A 425 -9.31 -12.13 20.97
C ASP A 425 -10.12 -10.87 20.54
N TYR A 426 -9.42 -9.88 19.95
CA TYR A 426 -9.98 -8.55 19.71
C TYR A 426 -11.11 -8.54 18.67
N ASN A 427 -12.29 -8.10 19.09
CA ASN A 427 -13.43 -7.86 18.22
C ASN A 427 -14.25 -6.67 18.76
N PRO A 428 -13.76 -5.44 18.57
CA PRO A 428 -14.38 -4.26 19.15
C PRO A 428 -15.75 -3.99 18.52
N THR A 429 -16.60 -3.31 19.28
CA THR A 429 -17.97 -2.93 18.90
C THR A 429 -18.12 -1.41 18.99
N GLY A 430 -19.07 -0.86 18.24
CA GLY A 430 -19.37 0.56 18.26
C GLY A 430 -19.63 1.12 16.87
N ASN A 431 -20.01 2.38 16.82
CA ASN A 431 -20.22 3.13 15.60
C ASN A 431 -18.89 3.57 15.01
N VAL A 432 -18.71 3.34 13.72
CA VAL A 432 -17.51 3.73 12.98
C VAL A 432 -17.68 5.06 12.26
N ALA A 433 -18.90 5.59 12.22
CA ALA A 433 -19.30 6.79 11.48
C ALA A 433 -18.45 8.01 11.83
#